data_AF-A0A943JMQ2-F1
#
_entry.id   AF-A0A943JMQ2-F1
#
_cell.length_a   1.000
_cell.length_b   1.000
_cell.length_c   1.000
_cell.angle_alpha   90.00
_cell.angle_beta   90.00
_cell.angle_gamma   90.00
#
_symmetry.space_group_name_H-M   'P 1'
#
loop_
_entity.id
_entity.type
_entity.pdbx_description
1 polymer ?
#
loop_
_entity_poly.entity_id
_entity_poly.type
_entity_poly.pdbx_seq_one_letter_code
_entity_poly.pdbx_strand_id
1 'polypeptide(L)'
;MGTWGTGLYQDDVACDVKESIKDKLTYGNENGEKYTKEELIKSIFEEYKDCMQFEDDRDILILVLADMLWQNGMLTDEIKKEAVKIIEQKSDLERWKEDKKLYQKREKVLESLKEKIESKQPKEKVSKIKKRAKPYVCPWKIGDRFAYELKSEKAKEYGLEGRYLILSVVRPLKWGDSRNVWYLPVMRIQITKGNKIPTTYEEIENCEYIIDGYDAEKEKYRYTTIIADKITLKVQKMYKFIGNFPVAGLLEDGYIDNGIPIWLTWYKLDDYEIENYIKFGTNRNKKLIKENFKNEEEEDRIVEFGHGFFQNDVTMHTATKYIYLLNIFENNEQATNKLIEYNKNIIEDKERAPLFWIALANVQWDYGRLLKNVKEKAIQCIESGDKIEKWKKELEKVKKKLNSKQPAKKKIEKIIKLKTPNWKKGDILLYQIRNKELKEHKWYNKYVLLQVIGMKKTEISYLLPDEFYDEEEIIVLYNWIGNHQIDLNKISELKTIFFKDEEKIYGRELKFFGLYHLSEEELKKVSIKVIKNDMNNLNTKELKLMYPFMYIYHLDDFEFAIIEALEREEKRGNLVKDL
;
A
#
# COMPACT_ATOMS: atom_id res chain seq x y z
N MET A 1 9.99 0.78 -12.09
CA MET A 1 9.57 0.18 -13.38
C MET A 1 10.71 0.40 -14.35
N GLY A 2 11.03 -0.59 -15.18
CA GLY A 2 12.23 -0.58 -16.01
C GLY A 2 11.98 -1.05 -17.44
N THR A 3 12.78 -0.53 -18.35
CA THR A 3 12.87 -0.97 -19.75
C THR A 3 13.93 -2.08 -19.84
N TRP A 4 13.57 -3.26 -20.34
CA TRP A 4 14.52 -4.38 -20.52
C TRP A 4 14.87 -4.68 -21.98
N GLY A 5 14.33 -3.90 -22.93
CA GLY A 5 14.67 -4.05 -24.35
C GLY A 5 14.17 -2.90 -25.23
N THR A 6 14.47 -2.95 -26.53
CA THR A 6 14.17 -1.86 -27.48
C THR A 6 12.81 -2.00 -28.16
N GLY A 7 12.10 -3.11 -27.99
CA GLY A 7 10.77 -3.32 -28.55
C GLY A 7 9.71 -2.43 -27.89
N LEU A 8 8.61 -2.15 -28.59
CA LEU A 8 7.53 -1.28 -28.06
C LEU A 8 6.94 -1.79 -26.74
N TYR A 9 6.87 -3.11 -26.56
CA TYR A 9 6.36 -3.77 -25.35
C TYR A 9 7.48 -4.43 -24.51
N GLN A 10 8.72 -3.96 -24.62
CA GLN A 10 9.83 -4.42 -23.76
C GLN A 10 10.10 -3.40 -22.64
N ASP A 11 9.01 -2.94 -22.04
CA ASP A 11 8.93 -1.89 -21.02
C ASP A 11 7.74 -2.19 -20.10
N ASP A 12 7.91 -2.01 -18.79
CA ASP A 12 6.89 -2.34 -17.77
C ASP A 12 5.61 -1.52 -18.01
N VAL A 13 5.75 -0.21 -18.22
CA VAL A 13 4.62 0.70 -18.46
C VAL A 13 3.91 0.30 -19.74
N ALA A 14 4.66 -0.06 -20.79
CA ALA A 14 4.07 -0.51 -22.04
C ALA A 14 3.23 -1.78 -21.89
N CYS A 15 3.69 -2.73 -21.08
CA CYS A 15 2.96 -3.96 -20.79
C CYS A 15 1.68 -3.67 -20.01
N ASP A 16 1.75 -2.86 -18.96
CA ASP A 16 0.61 -2.51 -18.11
C ASP A 16 -0.47 -1.76 -18.89
N VAL A 17 -0.10 -0.72 -19.65
CA VAL A 17 -1.03 0.05 -20.49
C VAL A 17 -1.71 -0.86 -21.52
N LYS A 18 -0.94 -1.75 -22.17
CA LYS A 18 -1.50 -2.72 -23.14
C LYS A 18 -2.53 -3.63 -22.49
N GLU A 19 -2.25 -4.14 -21.30
CA GLU A 19 -3.18 -5.01 -20.58
C GLU A 19 -4.43 -4.26 -20.11
N SER A 20 -4.29 -3.04 -19.60
CA SER A 20 -5.42 -2.19 -19.21
C SER A 20 -6.35 -1.88 -20.39
N ILE A 21 -5.79 -1.55 -21.57
CA ILE A 21 -6.59 -1.34 -22.79
C ILE A 21 -7.32 -2.62 -23.21
N LYS A 22 -6.63 -3.77 -23.21
CA LYS A 22 -7.27 -5.06 -23.54
C LYS A 22 -8.41 -5.40 -22.59
N ASP A 23 -8.23 -5.15 -21.31
CA ASP A 23 -9.22 -5.39 -20.27
C ASP A 23 -10.47 -4.53 -20.50
N LYS A 24 -10.29 -3.22 -20.69
CA LYS A 24 -11.38 -2.26 -21.00
C LYS A 24 -12.12 -2.61 -22.29
N LEU A 25 -11.41 -3.02 -23.34
CA LEU A 25 -12.03 -3.46 -24.60
C LEU A 25 -12.80 -4.78 -24.46
N THR A 26 -12.40 -5.65 -23.54
CA THR A 26 -13.03 -6.97 -23.34
C THR A 26 -14.26 -6.88 -22.45
N TYR A 27 -14.19 -6.08 -21.38
CA TYR A 27 -15.19 -6.06 -20.31
C TYR A 27 -16.05 -4.80 -20.26
N GLY A 28 -15.70 -3.76 -21.01
CA GLY A 28 -16.44 -2.51 -21.00
C GLY A 28 -16.20 -1.69 -19.73
N ASN A 29 -16.93 -0.58 -19.62
CA ASN A 29 -16.91 0.33 -18.47
C ASN A 29 -17.60 -0.28 -17.24
N GLU A 30 -17.68 0.48 -16.15
CA GLU A 30 -18.28 0.02 -14.89
C GLU A 30 -19.75 -0.43 -15.02
N ASN A 31 -20.47 0.13 -16.00
CA ASN A 31 -21.85 -0.23 -16.32
C ASN A 31 -21.95 -1.47 -17.25
N GLY A 32 -20.81 -2.02 -17.69
CA GLY A 32 -20.74 -3.12 -18.65
C GLY A 32 -20.99 -2.69 -20.09
N GLU A 33 -20.84 -1.40 -20.39
CA GLU A 33 -21.03 -0.82 -21.72
C GLU A 33 -19.67 -0.68 -22.45
N LYS A 34 -19.70 -0.65 -23.78
CA LYS A 34 -18.48 -0.48 -24.56
C LYS A 34 -17.96 0.96 -24.40
N TYR A 35 -16.67 1.12 -24.13
CA TYR A 35 -16.04 2.44 -24.18
C TYR A 35 -16.13 3.05 -25.59
N THR A 36 -16.50 4.32 -25.65
CA THR A 36 -16.20 5.18 -26.81
C THR A 36 -14.69 5.44 -26.92
N LYS A 37 -14.25 6.03 -28.04
CA LYS A 37 -12.83 6.35 -28.26
C LYS A 37 -12.34 7.33 -27.20
N GLU A 38 -13.12 8.37 -26.96
CA GLU A 38 -12.84 9.47 -26.05
C GLU A 38 -12.83 8.99 -24.59
N GLU A 39 -13.80 8.17 -24.19
CA GLU A 39 -13.86 7.61 -22.83
C GLU A 39 -12.70 6.65 -22.56
N LEU A 40 -12.32 5.81 -23.54
CA LEU A 40 -11.19 4.90 -23.38
C LEU A 40 -9.88 5.68 -23.16
N ILE A 41 -9.64 6.69 -23.99
CA ILE A 41 -8.46 7.56 -23.89
C ILE A 41 -8.44 8.26 -22.54
N LYS A 42 -9.54 8.90 -22.15
CA LYS A 42 -9.67 9.60 -20.86
C LYS A 42 -9.40 8.66 -19.68
N SER A 43 -10.00 7.48 -19.69
CA SER A 43 -9.83 6.48 -18.64
C SER A 43 -8.37 5.99 -18.53
N ILE A 44 -7.65 5.86 -19.64
CA ILE A 44 -6.22 5.49 -19.60
C ILE A 44 -5.39 6.64 -19.02
N PHE A 45 -5.65 7.89 -19.41
CA PHE A 45 -4.90 9.02 -18.83
C PHE A 45 -5.18 9.25 -17.35
N GLU A 46 -6.39 8.96 -16.88
CA GLU A 46 -6.72 9.00 -15.44
C GLU A 46 -5.98 7.90 -14.67
N GLU A 47 -5.95 6.66 -15.19
CA GLU A 47 -5.30 5.52 -14.54
C GLU A 47 -3.77 5.69 -14.47
N TYR A 48 -3.16 6.28 -15.50
CA TYR A 48 -1.71 6.45 -15.61
C TYR A 48 -1.30 7.93 -15.47
N LYS A 49 -2.03 8.71 -14.68
CA LYS A 49 -1.77 10.14 -14.47
C LYS A 49 -0.35 10.42 -13.96
N ASP A 50 0.20 9.51 -13.15
CA ASP A 50 1.55 9.64 -12.61
C ASP A 50 2.63 9.42 -13.69
N CYS A 51 2.39 8.51 -14.64
CA CYS A 51 3.28 8.31 -15.80
C CYS A 51 3.34 9.56 -16.70
N MET A 52 2.32 10.41 -16.68
CA MET A 52 2.31 11.67 -17.44
C MET A 52 3.23 12.75 -16.86
N GLN A 53 3.75 12.57 -15.63
CA GLN A 53 4.63 13.53 -14.96
C GLN A 53 6.09 13.44 -15.42
N PHE A 54 6.51 12.27 -15.92
CA PHE A 54 7.87 12.01 -16.41
C PHE A 54 7.84 11.87 -17.93
N GLU A 55 8.70 12.62 -18.64
CA GLU A 55 8.74 12.66 -20.11
C GLU A 55 8.94 11.27 -20.72
N ASP A 56 9.84 10.48 -20.13
CA ASP A 56 10.09 9.10 -20.53
C ASP A 56 8.82 8.24 -20.47
N ASP A 57 8.14 8.17 -19.31
CA ASP A 57 6.97 7.29 -19.10
C ASP A 57 5.73 7.77 -19.89
N ARG A 58 5.62 9.08 -20.08
CA ARG A 58 4.61 9.71 -20.92
C ARG A 58 4.74 9.26 -22.37
N ASP A 59 5.96 9.28 -22.90
CA ASP A 59 6.20 8.97 -24.31
C ASP A 59 5.85 7.53 -24.63
N ILE A 60 6.32 6.58 -23.82
CA ILE A 60 6.01 5.16 -24.00
C ILE A 60 4.50 4.89 -23.89
N LEU A 61 3.80 5.55 -22.96
CA LEU A 61 2.35 5.45 -22.81
C LEU A 61 1.63 5.90 -24.09
N ILE A 62 1.98 7.06 -24.65
CA ILE A 62 1.33 7.61 -25.84
C ILE A 62 1.60 6.72 -27.06
N LEU A 63 2.83 6.22 -27.23
CA LEU A 63 3.19 5.32 -28.33
C LEU A 63 2.42 4.00 -28.26
N VAL A 64 2.30 3.41 -27.07
CA VAL A 64 1.54 2.17 -26.84
C VAL A 64 0.05 2.37 -27.02
N LEU A 65 -0.50 3.49 -26.51
CA LEU A 65 -1.89 3.86 -26.70
C LEU A 65 -2.21 4.02 -28.18
N ALA A 66 -1.36 4.71 -28.95
CA ALA A 66 -1.54 4.89 -30.39
C ALA A 66 -1.54 3.54 -31.13
N ASP A 67 -0.59 2.65 -30.82
CA ASP A 67 -0.53 1.32 -31.43
C ASP A 67 -1.80 0.50 -31.13
N MET A 68 -2.21 0.47 -29.86
CA MET A 68 -3.37 -0.30 -29.40
C MET A 68 -4.69 0.23 -29.96
N LEU A 69 -4.88 1.55 -30.01
CA LEU A 69 -6.06 2.16 -30.61
C LEU A 69 -6.10 1.89 -32.12
N TRP A 70 -4.97 2.00 -32.82
CA TRP A 70 -4.89 1.67 -34.24
C TRP A 70 -5.28 0.21 -34.50
N GLN A 71 -4.73 -0.73 -33.72
CA GLN A 71 -5.04 -2.17 -33.85
C GLN A 71 -6.54 -2.49 -33.67
N ASN A 72 -7.29 -1.62 -33.00
CA ASN A 72 -8.72 -1.78 -32.75
C ASN A 72 -9.61 -0.86 -33.60
N GLY A 73 -9.03 -0.07 -34.51
CA GLY A 73 -9.75 0.88 -35.36
C GLY A 73 -10.31 2.09 -34.60
N MET A 74 -9.67 2.44 -33.48
CA MET A 74 -10.11 3.47 -32.51
C MET A 74 -9.13 4.65 -32.37
N LEU A 75 -8.07 4.73 -33.18
CA LEU A 75 -7.13 5.85 -33.13
C LEU A 75 -7.84 7.16 -33.50
N THR A 76 -7.63 8.18 -32.68
CA THR A 76 -8.07 9.56 -32.91
C THR A 76 -6.92 10.40 -33.49
N ASP A 77 -7.26 11.47 -34.20
CA ASP A 77 -6.25 12.36 -34.80
C ASP A 77 -5.36 13.04 -33.75
N GLU A 78 -5.90 13.29 -32.55
CA GLU A 78 -5.17 13.88 -31.43
C GLU A 78 -4.03 12.96 -30.95
N ILE A 79 -4.35 11.69 -30.66
CA ILE A 79 -3.36 10.71 -30.21
C ILE A 79 -2.36 10.40 -31.32
N LYS A 80 -2.82 10.33 -32.59
CA LYS A 80 -1.93 10.16 -33.74
C LYS A 80 -0.91 11.29 -33.84
N LYS A 81 -1.35 12.55 -33.76
CA LYS A 81 -0.45 13.72 -33.84
C LYS A 81 0.58 13.71 -32.72
N GLU A 82 0.17 13.39 -31.50
CA GLU A 82 1.10 13.38 -30.36
C GLU A 82 2.12 12.23 -30.48
N ALA A 83 1.70 11.04 -30.90
CA ALA A 83 2.62 9.92 -31.14
C ALA A 83 3.63 10.21 -32.26
N VAL A 84 3.18 10.81 -33.37
CA VAL A 84 4.08 11.21 -34.46
C VAL A 84 5.08 12.27 -33.99
N LYS A 85 4.63 13.25 -33.19
CA LYS A 85 5.49 14.29 -32.61
C LYS A 85 6.60 13.68 -31.75
N ILE A 86 6.28 12.72 -30.88
CA ILE A 86 7.27 12.00 -30.05
C ILE A 86 8.33 11.31 -30.93
N ILE A 87 7.88 10.61 -31.98
CA ILE A 87 8.78 9.89 -32.90
C ILE A 87 9.70 10.87 -33.65
N GLU A 88 9.17 12.00 -34.13
CA GLU A 88 9.95 13.00 -34.88
C GLU A 88 10.92 13.79 -33.99
N GLN A 89 10.53 14.07 -32.75
CA GLN A 89 11.38 14.73 -31.76
C GLN A 89 12.45 13.80 -31.18
N LYS A 90 12.33 12.49 -31.40
CA LYS A 90 13.24 11.46 -30.90
C LYS A 90 13.36 11.44 -29.37
N SER A 91 12.35 11.94 -28.65
CA SER A 91 12.35 12.05 -27.19
C SER A 91 12.46 10.68 -26.51
N ASP A 92 11.65 9.70 -26.92
CA ASP A 92 11.75 8.30 -26.47
C ASP A 92 13.12 7.65 -26.71
N LEU A 93 13.89 8.12 -27.71
CA LEU A 93 15.21 7.56 -28.04
C LEU A 93 16.32 8.05 -27.10
N GLU A 94 16.12 9.12 -26.33
CA GLU A 94 17.14 9.66 -25.42
C GLU A 94 17.58 8.61 -24.38
N ARG A 95 16.68 7.69 -23.99
CA ARG A 95 16.98 6.54 -23.11
C ARG A 95 18.15 5.66 -23.59
N TRP A 96 18.37 5.58 -24.91
CA TRP A 96 19.44 4.77 -25.52
C TRP A 96 20.57 5.58 -26.13
N LYS A 97 20.65 6.89 -25.84
CA LYS A 97 21.64 7.79 -26.45
C LYS A 97 23.09 7.34 -26.30
N GLU A 98 23.40 6.66 -25.18
CA GLU A 98 24.74 6.15 -24.89
C GLU A 98 25.07 4.82 -25.62
N ASP A 99 24.06 4.04 -26.03
CA ASP A 99 24.22 2.79 -26.78
C ASP A 99 23.70 2.93 -28.21
N LYS A 100 24.62 3.26 -29.12
CA LYS A 100 24.33 3.45 -30.55
C LYS A 100 23.62 2.25 -31.21
N LYS A 101 23.88 1.01 -30.76
CA LYS A 101 23.25 -0.18 -31.37
C LYS A 101 21.80 -0.30 -30.90
N LEU A 102 21.52 -0.08 -29.62
CA LEU A 102 20.16 -0.13 -29.08
C LEU A 102 19.34 1.06 -29.59
N TYR A 103 19.93 2.25 -29.68
CA TYR A 103 19.32 3.44 -30.28
C TYR A 103 18.80 3.14 -31.70
N GLN A 104 19.66 2.61 -32.57
CA GLN A 104 19.28 2.26 -33.95
C GLN A 104 18.21 1.17 -34.02
N LYS A 105 18.21 0.21 -33.07
CA LYS A 105 17.16 -0.81 -32.99
C LYS A 105 15.81 -0.19 -32.60
N ARG A 106 15.81 0.70 -31.61
CA ARG A 106 14.59 1.39 -31.17
C ARG A 106 14.06 2.34 -32.24
N GLU A 107 14.94 3.08 -32.92
CA GLU A 107 14.58 3.97 -34.02
C GLU A 107 13.81 3.23 -35.12
N LYS A 108 14.25 2.02 -35.50
CA LYS A 108 13.51 1.17 -36.47
C LYS A 108 12.14 0.73 -35.97
N VAL A 109 11.99 0.48 -34.66
CA VAL A 109 10.70 0.12 -34.05
C VAL A 109 9.74 1.31 -34.12
N LEU A 110 10.23 2.53 -33.83
CA LEU A 110 9.44 3.75 -33.92
C LEU A 110 9.07 4.10 -35.36
N GLU A 111 9.97 3.93 -36.33
CA GLU A 111 9.66 4.14 -37.75
C GLU A 111 8.55 3.17 -38.21
N SER A 112 8.64 1.90 -37.83
CA SER A 112 7.61 0.90 -38.13
C SER A 112 6.26 1.26 -37.48
N LEU A 113 6.28 1.82 -36.26
CA LEU A 113 5.08 2.31 -35.60
C LEU A 113 4.50 3.53 -36.31
N LYS A 114 5.35 4.48 -36.75
CA LYS A 114 4.94 5.66 -37.51
C LYS A 114 4.23 5.28 -38.81
N GLU A 115 4.88 4.44 -39.63
CA GLU A 115 4.30 3.90 -40.87
C GLU A 115 2.94 3.24 -40.61
N LYS A 116 2.84 2.47 -39.52
CA LYS A 116 1.59 1.82 -39.12
C LYS A 116 0.50 2.82 -38.77
N ILE A 117 0.72 3.76 -37.86
CA ILE A 117 -0.32 4.73 -37.43
C ILE A 117 -0.67 5.76 -38.52
N GLU A 118 0.23 5.98 -39.47
CA GLU A 118 -0.01 6.83 -40.64
C GLU A 118 -0.81 6.12 -41.74
N SER A 119 -0.70 4.79 -41.82
CA SER A 119 -1.46 3.99 -42.77
C SER A 119 -2.98 4.02 -42.52
N LYS A 120 -3.75 3.53 -43.50
CA LYS A 120 -5.20 3.42 -43.39
C LYS A 120 -5.58 2.53 -42.21
N GLN A 121 -6.18 3.14 -41.19
CA GLN A 121 -6.64 2.45 -39.99
C GLN A 121 -7.61 1.30 -40.33
N PRO A 122 -7.48 0.13 -39.67
CA PRO A 122 -8.44 -0.97 -39.84
C PRO A 122 -9.84 -0.58 -39.38
N LYS A 123 -10.84 -1.34 -39.82
CA LYS A 123 -12.22 -1.18 -39.32
C LYS A 123 -12.27 -1.40 -37.81
N GLU A 124 -13.11 -0.61 -37.13
CA GLU A 124 -13.29 -0.72 -35.69
C GLU A 124 -13.71 -2.14 -35.30
N LYS A 125 -12.97 -2.72 -34.35
CA LYS A 125 -13.31 -4.05 -33.83
C LYS A 125 -14.53 -3.92 -32.92
N VAL A 126 -15.61 -4.58 -33.32
CA VAL A 126 -16.82 -4.72 -32.50
C VAL A 126 -16.81 -6.12 -31.89
N SER A 127 -16.31 -6.22 -30.66
CA SER A 127 -16.37 -7.45 -29.88
C SER A 127 -17.54 -7.39 -28.88
N LYS A 128 -18.15 -8.54 -28.59
CA LYS A 128 -19.17 -8.62 -27.54
C LYS A 128 -18.48 -8.43 -26.19
N ILE A 129 -18.97 -7.48 -25.40
CA ILE A 129 -18.52 -7.29 -24.03
C ILE A 129 -18.77 -8.58 -23.24
N LYS A 130 -17.70 -9.10 -22.63
CA LYS A 130 -17.79 -10.21 -21.69
C LYS A 130 -18.21 -9.66 -20.34
N LYS A 131 -19.07 -10.38 -19.61
CA LYS A 131 -19.29 -10.07 -18.21
C LYS A 131 -18.06 -10.49 -17.42
N ARG A 132 -17.51 -9.58 -16.61
CA ARG A 132 -16.50 -9.96 -15.60
C ARG A 132 -17.11 -11.04 -14.70
N ALA A 133 -16.30 -12.02 -14.32
CA ALA A 133 -16.69 -12.89 -13.22
C ALA A 133 -16.94 -12.01 -11.99
N LYS A 134 -18.09 -12.17 -11.34
CA LYS A 134 -18.35 -11.42 -10.10
C LYS A 134 -17.25 -11.77 -9.09
N PRO A 135 -16.65 -10.77 -8.42
CA PRO A 135 -15.73 -11.02 -7.33
C PRO A 135 -16.31 -12.05 -6.37
N TYR A 136 -15.48 -12.99 -5.91
CA TYR A 136 -15.93 -13.88 -4.85
C TYR A 136 -16.11 -13.04 -3.59
N VAL A 137 -17.32 -13.07 -3.03
CA VAL A 137 -17.62 -12.44 -1.75
C VAL A 137 -17.94 -13.54 -0.75
N CYS A 138 -17.21 -13.55 0.37
CA CYS A 138 -17.54 -14.43 1.48
C CYS A 138 -18.99 -14.22 1.94
N PRO A 139 -19.79 -15.28 2.08
CA PRO A 139 -21.17 -15.18 2.54
C PRO A 139 -21.28 -14.85 4.04
N TRP A 140 -20.20 -15.00 4.81
CA TRP A 140 -20.19 -14.66 6.24
C TRP A 140 -19.99 -13.16 6.47
N LYS A 141 -20.72 -12.61 7.43
CA LYS A 141 -20.74 -11.19 7.77
C LYS A 141 -19.81 -10.89 8.92
N ILE A 142 -19.38 -9.63 9.01
CA ILE A 142 -18.66 -9.13 10.19
C ILE A 142 -19.52 -9.36 11.44
N GLY A 143 -18.89 -9.89 12.49
CA GLY A 143 -19.57 -10.26 13.72
C GLY A 143 -20.11 -11.69 13.73
N ASP A 144 -20.20 -12.38 12.59
CA ASP A 144 -20.60 -13.79 12.58
C ASP A 144 -19.60 -14.61 13.39
N ARG A 145 -20.15 -15.55 14.16
CA ARG A 145 -19.42 -16.49 15.01
C ARG A 145 -19.77 -17.90 14.60
N PHE A 146 -18.74 -18.74 14.48
CA PHE A 146 -18.91 -20.14 14.18
C PHE A 146 -18.14 -21.02 15.14
N ALA A 147 -18.73 -22.12 15.59
CA ALA A 147 -18.05 -23.16 16.34
C ALA A 147 -17.62 -24.28 15.40
N TYR A 148 -16.37 -24.71 15.54
CA TYR A 148 -15.78 -25.84 14.83
C TYR A 148 -15.24 -26.83 15.86
N GLU A 149 -15.67 -28.09 15.80
CA GLU A 149 -15.30 -29.12 16.77
C GLU A 149 -13.97 -29.77 16.39
N LEU A 150 -13.03 -29.82 17.33
CA LEU A 150 -11.73 -30.46 17.14
C LEU A 150 -11.86 -31.98 17.26
N LYS A 151 -11.74 -32.69 16.12
CA LYS A 151 -11.87 -34.17 16.03
C LYS A 151 -10.70 -34.87 15.34
N SER A 152 -9.69 -34.12 14.89
CA SER A 152 -8.58 -34.70 14.15
C SER A 152 -7.74 -35.63 15.03
N GLU A 153 -6.97 -36.52 14.41
CA GLU A 153 -6.01 -37.37 15.14
C GLU A 153 -5.01 -36.52 15.93
N LYS A 154 -4.62 -35.37 15.38
CA LYS A 154 -3.78 -34.39 16.07
C LYS A 154 -4.49 -33.79 17.29
N ALA A 155 -5.77 -33.45 17.18
CA ALA A 155 -6.53 -32.98 18.33
C ALA A 155 -6.53 -34.02 19.48
N LYS A 156 -6.62 -35.31 19.15
CA LYS A 156 -6.51 -36.40 20.12
C LYS A 156 -5.14 -36.47 20.77
N GLU A 157 -4.07 -36.45 19.96
CA GLU A 157 -2.68 -36.50 20.42
C GLU A 157 -2.38 -35.43 21.47
N TYR A 158 -2.89 -34.21 21.26
CA TYR A 158 -2.66 -33.07 22.16
C TYR A 158 -3.76 -32.87 23.22
N GLY A 159 -4.68 -33.82 23.39
CA GLY A 159 -5.74 -33.75 24.41
C GLY A 159 -6.75 -32.62 24.20
N LEU A 160 -6.95 -32.20 22.95
CA LEU A 160 -7.87 -31.14 22.54
C LEU A 160 -9.18 -31.67 21.93
N GLU A 161 -9.31 -32.98 21.76
CA GLU A 161 -10.52 -33.60 21.20
C GLU A 161 -11.79 -33.15 21.94
N GLY A 162 -12.83 -32.81 21.17
CA GLY A 162 -14.13 -32.38 21.69
C GLY A 162 -14.18 -30.94 22.19
N ARG A 163 -13.05 -30.22 22.21
CA ARG A 163 -13.04 -28.74 22.35
C ARG A 163 -13.47 -28.09 21.04
N TYR A 164 -13.83 -26.81 21.11
CA TYR A 164 -14.29 -26.05 19.95
C TYR A 164 -13.34 -24.88 19.68
N LEU A 165 -13.06 -24.67 18.39
CA LEU A 165 -12.58 -23.41 17.88
C LEU A 165 -13.78 -22.49 17.62
N ILE A 166 -13.69 -21.24 18.07
CA ILE A 166 -14.67 -20.19 17.80
C ILE A 166 -14.05 -19.24 16.78
N LEU A 167 -14.61 -19.25 15.58
CA LEU A 167 -14.20 -18.42 14.46
C LEU A 167 -15.02 -17.14 14.49
N SER A 168 -14.34 -16.02 14.66
CA SER A 168 -14.94 -14.69 14.76
C SER A 168 -14.60 -13.88 13.53
N VAL A 169 -15.55 -13.67 12.61
CA VAL A 169 -15.34 -12.85 11.42
C VAL A 169 -15.19 -11.39 11.85
N VAL A 170 -14.01 -10.81 11.60
CA VAL A 170 -13.65 -9.48 12.08
C VAL A 170 -13.62 -8.44 10.97
N ARG A 171 -13.18 -8.82 9.76
CA ARG A 171 -13.17 -7.93 8.58
C ARG A 171 -13.05 -8.74 7.29
N PRO A 172 -13.39 -8.16 6.14
CA PRO A 172 -13.00 -8.70 4.84
C PRO A 172 -11.54 -8.32 4.52
N LEU A 173 -10.86 -9.19 3.78
CA LEU A 173 -9.61 -8.91 3.09
C LEU A 173 -9.90 -8.89 1.60
N LYS A 174 -9.66 -7.74 0.95
CA LYS A 174 -9.64 -7.65 -0.51
C LYS A 174 -8.33 -8.25 -0.99
N TRP A 175 -8.41 -9.29 -1.83
CA TRP A 175 -7.27 -9.97 -2.43
C TRP A 175 -7.43 -10.09 -3.93
N GLY A 176 -6.30 -10.20 -4.63
CA GLY A 176 -6.22 -10.36 -6.08
C GLY A 176 -6.04 -9.04 -6.83
N ASP A 177 -5.93 -9.14 -8.15
CA ASP A 177 -5.69 -8.00 -9.03
C ASP A 177 -6.99 -7.31 -9.46
N SER A 178 -6.89 -6.28 -10.30
CA SER A 178 -8.03 -5.55 -10.85
C SER A 178 -9.02 -6.43 -11.64
N ARG A 179 -8.63 -7.64 -12.03
CA ARG A 179 -9.41 -8.57 -12.87
C ARG A 179 -10.07 -9.67 -12.05
N ASN A 180 -9.43 -10.13 -10.98
CA ASN A 180 -9.86 -11.22 -10.12
C ASN A 180 -9.82 -10.81 -8.65
N VAL A 181 -10.83 -10.06 -8.22
CA VAL A 181 -10.96 -9.63 -6.82
C VAL A 181 -11.69 -10.69 -5.99
N TRP A 182 -11.16 -10.97 -4.80
CA TRP A 182 -11.72 -11.86 -3.79
C TRP A 182 -11.87 -11.10 -2.48
N TYR A 183 -12.97 -11.31 -1.79
CA TYR A 183 -13.20 -10.79 -0.44
C TYR A 183 -13.25 -11.97 0.53
N LEU A 184 -12.09 -12.24 1.14
CA LEU A 184 -11.89 -13.36 2.06
C LEU A 184 -12.23 -12.92 3.50
N PRO A 185 -12.76 -13.81 4.35
CA PRO A 185 -12.99 -13.48 5.75
C PRO A 185 -11.67 -13.49 6.51
N VAL A 186 -11.32 -12.37 7.14
CA VAL A 186 -10.34 -12.33 8.22
C VAL A 186 -11.06 -12.66 9.50
N MET A 187 -10.51 -13.63 10.23
CA MET A 187 -11.10 -14.15 11.44
C MET A 187 -10.11 -14.12 12.59
N ARG A 188 -10.64 -14.08 13.80
CA ARG A 188 -9.89 -14.47 15.00
C ARG A 188 -10.38 -15.82 15.45
N ILE A 189 -9.45 -16.64 15.95
CA ILE A 189 -9.74 -17.97 16.42
C ILE A 189 -9.56 -18.00 17.93
N GLN A 190 -10.60 -18.41 18.64
CA GLN A 190 -10.53 -18.67 20.07
C GLN A 190 -10.74 -20.16 20.34
N ILE A 191 -10.18 -20.67 21.43
CA ILE A 191 -10.37 -22.07 21.84
C ILE A 191 -11.13 -22.13 23.17
N THR A 192 -12.20 -22.93 23.21
CA THR A 192 -13.01 -23.15 24.42
C THR A 192 -12.20 -23.94 25.45
N LYS A 193 -12.41 -23.73 26.77
CA LYS A 193 -11.69 -24.52 27.80
C LYS A 193 -12.10 -26.01 27.84
N GLY A 194 -13.31 -26.32 27.42
CA GLY A 194 -13.86 -27.69 27.39
C GLY A 194 -14.78 -27.90 26.19
N ASN A 195 -15.73 -28.82 26.33
CA ASN A 195 -16.65 -29.24 25.25
C ASN A 195 -17.96 -28.45 25.18
N LYS A 196 -18.10 -27.36 25.94
CA LYS A 196 -19.27 -26.47 25.86
C LYS A 196 -19.03 -25.40 24.79
N ILE A 197 -19.96 -25.30 23.86
CA ILE A 197 -20.01 -24.18 22.90
C ILE A 197 -20.53 -22.93 23.63
N PRO A 198 -19.80 -21.81 23.62
CA PRO A 198 -20.28 -20.56 24.20
C PRO A 198 -21.44 -20.00 23.38
N THR A 199 -22.39 -19.36 24.06
CA THR A 199 -23.66 -18.88 23.49
C THR A 199 -23.88 -17.39 23.67
N THR A 200 -23.12 -16.72 24.55
CA THR A 200 -23.18 -15.27 24.74
C THR A 200 -21.86 -14.61 24.33
N TYR A 201 -21.90 -13.30 24.11
CA TYR A 201 -20.70 -12.50 23.82
C TYR A 201 -19.65 -12.66 24.94
N GLU A 202 -20.06 -12.58 26.20
CA GLU A 202 -19.15 -12.69 27.35
C GLU A 202 -18.53 -14.09 27.44
N GLU A 203 -19.30 -15.15 27.18
CA GLU A 203 -18.77 -16.52 27.16
C GLU A 203 -17.72 -16.69 26.03
N ILE A 204 -17.97 -16.10 24.86
CA ILE A 204 -17.05 -16.12 23.71
C ILE A 204 -15.76 -15.36 24.06
N GLU A 205 -15.87 -14.11 24.52
CA GLU A 205 -14.70 -13.27 24.85
C GLU A 205 -13.87 -13.81 26.03
N ASN A 206 -14.47 -14.66 26.86
CA ASN A 206 -13.73 -15.37 27.90
C ASN A 206 -12.85 -16.52 27.37
N CYS A 207 -13.06 -16.97 26.14
CA CYS A 207 -12.21 -17.98 25.48
C CYS A 207 -10.84 -17.38 25.11
N GLU A 208 -9.84 -18.25 25.00
CA GLU A 208 -8.47 -17.82 24.73
C GLU A 208 -8.22 -17.68 23.23
N TYR A 209 -7.61 -16.56 22.82
CA TYR A 209 -7.26 -16.30 21.43
C TYR A 209 -6.00 -17.09 21.06
N ILE A 210 -6.08 -17.89 20.00
CA ILE A 210 -4.92 -18.59 19.44
C ILE A 210 -4.02 -17.56 18.74
N ILE A 211 -2.71 -17.68 18.98
CA ILE A 211 -1.70 -16.86 18.31
C ILE A 211 -1.37 -17.51 16.96
N ASP A 212 -1.54 -16.76 15.88
CA ASP A 212 -1.25 -17.21 14.51
C ASP A 212 0.17 -16.84 14.05
N GLY A 213 0.79 -15.80 14.65
CA GLY A 213 2.14 -15.39 14.31
C GLY A 213 2.76 -14.44 15.32
N TYR A 214 4.07 -14.22 15.18
CA TYR A 214 4.85 -13.28 16.00
C TYR A 214 5.76 -12.46 15.09
N ASP A 215 5.72 -11.14 15.24
CA ASP A 215 6.59 -10.18 14.57
C ASP A 215 7.71 -9.81 15.54
N ALA A 216 8.94 -10.23 15.22
CA ALA A 216 10.09 -10.06 16.09
C ALA A 216 10.55 -8.59 16.20
N GLU A 217 10.39 -7.81 15.13
CA GLU A 217 10.76 -6.39 15.11
C GLU A 217 9.79 -5.56 15.96
N LYS A 218 8.49 -5.84 15.83
CA LYS A 218 7.43 -5.13 16.57
C LYS A 218 7.24 -5.66 17.99
N GLU A 219 7.84 -6.80 18.32
CA GLU A 219 7.59 -7.60 19.53
C GLU A 219 6.09 -7.83 19.80
N LYS A 220 5.31 -8.10 18.75
CA LYS A 220 3.85 -8.22 18.79
C LYS A 220 3.34 -9.50 18.15
N TYR A 221 2.10 -9.86 18.51
CA TYR A 221 1.46 -11.09 18.07
C TYR A 221 0.38 -10.85 17.04
N ARG A 222 0.25 -11.77 16.07
CA ARG A 222 -0.87 -11.82 15.14
C ARG A 222 -1.92 -12.77 15.70
N TYR A 223 -3.14 -12.27 15.85
CA TYR A 223 -4.31 -13.04 16.32
C TYR A 223 -5.36 -13.23 15.22
N THR A 224 -5.04 -12.83 13.99
CA THR A 224 -5.94 -12.88 12.84
C THR A 224 -5.41 -13.83 11.79
N THR A 225 -6.30 -14.65 11.25
CA THR A 225 -6.03 -15.61 10.17
C THR A 225 -7.08 -15.45 9.06
N ILE A 226 -6.86 -16.13 7.94
CA ILE A 226 -7.78 -16.21 6.80
C ILE A 226 -8.02 -17.67 6.40
N ILE A 227 -9.19 -17.95 5.83
CA ILE A 227 -9.42 -19.19 5.11
C ILE A 227 -9.35 -18.87 3.62
N ALA A 228 -8.35 -19.44 2.93
CA ALA A 228 -8.06 -19.18 1.53
C ALA A 228 -9.02 -19.88 0.55
N ASP A 229 -9.95 -20.72 1.03
CA ASP A 229 -10.94 -21.40 0.20
C ASP A 229 -12.24 -20.60 0.07
N LYS A 230 -12.96 -20.81 -1.05
CA LYS A 230 -14.33 -20.33 -1.18
C LYS A 230 -15.18 -21.03 -0.12
N ILE A 231 -15.88 -20.25 0.67
CA ILE A 231 -16.86 -20.69 1.67
C ILE A 231 -18.12 -21.17 0.93
N THR A 232 -17.99 -22.32 0.28
CA THR A 232 -19.10 -23.01 -0.39
C THR A 232 -20.11 -23.52 0.63
N LEU A 233 -21.30 -23.93 0.15
CA LEU A 233 -22.29 -24.58 1.01
C LEU A 233 -21.75 -25.84 1.72
N LYS A 234 -20.78 -26.54 1.12
CA LYS A 234 -20.12 -27.69 1.76
C LYS A 234 -19.27 -27.25 2.94
N VAL A 235 -18.47 -26.20 2.75
CA VAL A 235 -17.61 -25.63 3.79
C VAL A 235 -18.45 -25.09 4.94
N GLN A 236 -19.52 -24.35 4.65
CA GLN A 236 -20.43 -23.80 5.67
C GLN A 236 -21.02 -24.87 6.60
N LYS A 237 -21.30 -26.08 6.10
CA LYS A 237 -21.83 -27.19 6.92
C LYS A 237 -20.83 -27.74 7.94
N MET A 238 -19.54 -27.48 7.77
CA MET A 238 -18.50 -27.89 8.74
C MET A 238 -18.50 -27.00 9.99
N TYR A 239 -19.11 -25.82 9.91
CA TYR A 239 -19.09 -24.79 10.93
C TYR A 239 -20.50 -24.60 11.50
N LYS A 240 -20.65 -24.68 12.81
CA LYS A 240 -21.93 -24.39 13.47
C LYS A 240 -22.03 -22.89 13.72
N PHE A 241 -22.96 -22.19 13.05
CA PHE A 241 -23.25 -20.79 13.36
C PHE A 241 -23.78 -20.66 14.79
N ILE A 242 -23.17 -19.77 15.59
CA ILE A 242 -23.56 -19.56 17.00
C ILE A 242 -24.16 -18.17 17.25
N GLY A 243 -24.08 -17.26 16.27
CA GLY A 243 -24.71 -15.94 16.33
C GLY A 243 -23.87 -14.85 15.65
N ASN A 244 -24.43 -13.66 15.56
CA ASN A 244 -23.72 -12.45 15.16
C ASN A 244 -23.56 -11.56 16.39
N PHE A 245 -22.30 -11.27 16.76
CA PHE A 245 -21.95 -10.54 17.96
C PHE A 245 -20.97 -9.41 17.64
N PRO A 246 -20.91 -8.35 18.48
CA PRO A 246 -19.88 -7.32 18.36
C PRO A 246 -18.48 -7.93 18.25
N VAL A 247 -17.63 -7.35 17.40
CA VAL A 247 -16.24 -7.76 17.27
C VAL A 247 -15.43 -7.04 18.32
N ALA A 248 -14.83 -7.79 19.25
CA ALA A 248 -13.87 -7.23 20.19
C ALA A 248 -12.68 -6.65 19.43
N GLY A 249 -12.14 -5.55 19.92
CA GLY A 249 -11.02 -4.91 19.23
C GLY A 249 -9.68 -5.62 19.41
N LEU A 250 -8.65 -5.08 18.76
CA LEU A 250 -7.28 -5.60 18.80
C LEU A 250 -6.74 -5.77 20.25
N LEU A 251 -6.23 -6.95 20.58
CA LEU A 251 -5.56 -7.17 21.87
C LEU A 251 -4.36 -6.22 22.03
N GLU A 252 -4.02 -5.81 23.26
CA GLU A 252 -2.99 -4.79 23.51
C GLU A 252 -1.60 -5.17 22.96
N ASP A 253 -1.29 -6.46 22.96
CA ASP A 253 -0.07 -7.07 22.42
C ASP A 253 -0.23 -7.54 20.96
N GLY A 254 -1.38 -7.24 20.34
CA GLY A 254 -1.71 -7.61 18.98
C GLY A 254 -1.26 -6.59 17.94
N TYR A 255 -1.00 -7.05 16.72
CA TYR A 255 -0.94 -6.21 15.52
C TYR A 255 -1.91 -6.73 14.44
N ILE A 256 -2.27 -5.85 13.51
CA ILE A 256 -3.06 -6.21 12.33
C ILE A 256 -2.08 -6.41 11.17
N ASP A 257 -2.10 -7.60 10.60
CA ASP A 257 -1.41 -7.89 9.36
C ASP A 257 -2.36 -7.68 8.17
N ASN A 258 -1.99 -6.74 7.29
CA ASN A 258 -2.76 -6.43 6.08
C ASN A 258 -2.31 -7.26 4.86
N GLY A 259 -1.24 -8.05 4.99
CA GLY A 259 -0.61 -8.83 3.92
C GLY A 259 -0.46 -10.31 4.26
N ILE A 260 -1.44 -10.90 4.97
CA ILE A 260 -1.43 -12.32 5.37
C ILE A 260 -1.11 -13.20 4.15
N PRO A 261 0.02 -13.93 4.13
CA PRO A 261 0.45 -14.69 2.97
C PRO A 261 -0.54 -15.83 2.64
N ILE A 262 -1.17 -15.77 1.48
CA ILE A 262 -2.18 -16.75 1.03
C ILE A 262 -1.60 -18.09 0.62
N TRP A 263 -0.27 -18.21 0.45
CA TRP A 263 0.41 -19.47 0.17
C TRP A 263 0.30 -20.49 1.32
N LEU A 264 -0.14 -20.06 2.51
CA LEU A 264 -0.58 -20.93 3.60
C LEU A 264 -2.03 -21.38 3.33
N THR A 265 -2.23 -22.13 2.25
CA THR A 265 -3.53 -22.71 1.90
C THR A 265 -3.75 -23.99 2.70
N TRP A 266 -4.76 -24.02 3.57
CA TRP A 266 -5.02 -25.19 4.42
C TRP A 266 -6.16 -26.03 3.88
N TYR A 267 -5.88 -27.31 3.59
CA TYR A 267 -6.90 -28.34 3.42
C TYR A 267 -7.48 -28.82 4.77
N LYS A 268 -6.94 -28.32 5.90
CA LYS A 268 -7.22 -28.76 7.27
C LYS A 268 -7.00 -27.62 8.29
N LEU A 269 -8.03 -26.79 8.50
CA LEU A 269 -7.98 -25.70 9.50
C LEU A 269 -7.70 -26.23 10.92
N ASP A 270 -8.22 -27.42 11.23
CA ASP A 270 -8.02 -28.11 12.50
C ASP A 270 -6.54 -28.33 12.82
N ASP A 271 -5.79 -28.99 11.93
CA ASP A 271 -4.41 -29.36 12.19
C ASP A 271 -3.50 -28.12 12.27
N TYR A 272 -3.77 -27.08 11.47
CA TYR A 272 -3.02 -25.82 11.49
C TYR A 272 -3.21 -25.03 12.78
N GLU A 273 -4.45 -24.81 13.21
CA GLU A 273 -4.71 -24.05 14.43
C GLU A 273 -4.19 -24.80 15.66
N ILE A 274 -4.16 -26.14 15.63
CA ILE A 274 -3.49 -26.96 16.64
C ILE A 274 -1.98 -26.73 16.61
N GLU A 275 -1.33 -26.72 15.43
CA GLU A 275 0.10 -26.39 15.30
C GLU A 275 0.43 -25.03 15.88
N ASN A 276 -0.35 -24.01 15.56
CA ASN A 276 -0.19 -22.67 16.10
C ASN A 276 -0.41 -22.64 17.62
N TYR A 277 -1.43 -23.32 18.13
CA TYR A 277 -1.65 -23.49 19.57
C TYR A 277 -0.47 -24.20 20.27
N ILE A 278 0.21 -25.12 19.60
CA ILE A 278 1.40 -25.79 20.13
C ILE A 278 2.62 -24.88 20.07
N LYS A 279 2.88 -24.27 18.91
CA LYS A 279 4.06 -23.46 18.61
C LYS A 279 4.07 -22.13 19.38
N PHE A 280 2.96 -21.40 19.30
CA PHE A 280 2.86 -20.04 19.85
C PHE A 280 2.01 -19.96 21.11
N GLY A 281 0.99 -20.83 21.24
CA GLY A 281 0.06 -20.82 22.36
C GLY A 281 -1.11 -19.86 22.17
N THR A 282 -1.54 -19.24 23.26
CA THR A 282 -2.67 -18.31 23.30
C THR A 282 -2.28 -16.98 23.90
N ASN A 283 -3.17 -15.97 23.78
CA ASN A 283 -2.98 -14.69 24.44
C ASN A 283 -2.76 -14.79 25.97
N ARG A 284 -3.26 -15.86 26.61
CA ARG A 284 -3.09 -16.10 28.06
C ARG A 284 -1.98 -17.09 28.40
N ASN A 285 -1.57 -17.93 27.45
CA ASN A 285 -0.53 -18.93 27.66
C ASN A 285 0.42 -18.96 26.44
N LYS A 286 1.37 -18.04 26.43
CA LYS A 286 2.36 -17.88 25.36
C LYS A 286 3.46 -18.93 25.50
N LYS A 287 3.75 -19.65 24.43
CA LYS A 287 4.72 -20.77 24.41
C LYS A 287 6.03 -20.49 23.67
N LEU A 288 6.18 -19.28 23.11
CA LEU A 288 7.33 -18.86 22.28
C LEU A 288 8.68 -19.43 22.74
N ILE A 289 9.33 -20.18 21.85
CA ILE A 289 10.76 -20.47 21.93
C ILE A 289 11.48 -19.42 21.09
N LYS A 290 12.04 -18.38 21.74
CA LYS A 290 12.77 -17.26 21.10
C LYS A 290 13.97 -17.69 20.25
N GLU A 291 14.47 -18.93 20.42
CA GLU A 291 15.72 -19.39 19.82
C GLU A 291 15.61 -19.81 18.34
N ASN A 292 14.42 -20.17 17.84
CA ASN A 292 14.29 -20.76 16.50
C ASN A 292 14.18 -19.76 15.34
N PHE A 293 13.88 -18.49 15.60
CA PHE A 293 13.64 -17.49 14.54
C PHE A 293 14.88 -16.70 14.10
N LYS A 294 16.02 -16.84 14.80
CA LYS A 294 17.27 -16.21 14.35
C LYS A 294 17.86 -16.86 13.09
N ASN A 295 17.42 -18.07 12.73
CA ASN A 295 18.09 -18.88 11.72
C ASN A 295 17.29 -19.05 10.41
N GLU A 296 16.00 -18.69 10.36
CA GLU A 296 15.18 -18.88 9.13
C GLU A 296 15.26 -17.70 8.14
N GLU A 297 15.53 -16.47 8.60
CA GLU A 297 15.72 -15.32 7.69
C GLU A 297 17.08 -15.35 6.94
N GLU A 298 18.05 -16.14 7.41
CA GLU A 298 19.35 -16.30 6.72
C GLU A 298 19.26 -17.25 5.50
N GLU A 299 18.17 -18.02 5.36
CA GLU A 299 17.99 -19.02 4.29
C GLU A 299 17.13 -18.57 3.10
N ASP A 300 16.79 -17.28 2.99
CA ASP A 300 16.34 -16.71 1.72
C ASP A 300 17.53 -16.72 0.74
N ARG A 301 17.64 -17.85 0.03
CA ARG A 301 18.58 -18.06 -1.07
C ARG A 301 18.43 -16.94 -2.08
N ILE A 302 19.41 -16.03 -2.07
CA ILE A 302 19.73 -15.12 -3.17
C ILE A 302 19.73 -15.92 -4.47
N VAL A 303 18.69 -15.75 -5.28
CA VAL A 303 18.67 -16.24 -6.66
C VAL A 303 19.46 -15.20 -7.45
N GLU A 304 20.74 -15.48 -7.75
CA GLU A 304 21.57 -14.64 -8.62
C GLU A 304 20.85 -14.44 -9.97
N PHE A 305 20.15 -13.31 -10.15
CA PHE A 305 19.57 -12.93 -11.43
C PHE A 305 20.51 -11.97 -12.17
N GLY A 306 21.16 -12.45 -13.24
CA GLY A 306 21.97 -11.62 -14.15
C GLY A 306 23.45 -12.04 -14.21
N HIS A 307 24.10 -11.70 -15.33
CA HIS A 307 25.50 -12.08 -15.59
C HIS A 307 26.50 -10.93 -15.32
N GLY A 308 26.04 -9.67 -15.28
CA GLY A 308 26.89 -8.49 -15.09
C GLY A 308 27.13 -8.11 -13.62
N PHE A 309 28.22 -7.39 -13.33
CA PHE A 309 28.61 -7.03 -11.95
C PHE A 309 27.52 -6.23 -11.22
N PHE A 310 26.89 -5.27 -11.91
CA PHE A 310 25.84 -4.40 -11.36
C PHE A 310 24.43 -5.00 -11.40
N GLN A 311 24.30 -6.26 -11.84
CA GLN A 311 23.04 -7.00 -11.80
C GLN A 311 22.92 -7.86 -10.53
N ASN A 312 23.93 -7.83 -9.66
CA ASN A 312 23.89 -8.51 -8.37
C ASN A 312 23.07 -7.71 -7.35
N ASP A 313 22.27 -8.41 -6.55
CA ASP A 313 21.39 -7.88 -5.51
C ASP A 313 22.09 -6.88 -4.58
N VAL A 314 23.32 -7.19 -4.13
CA VAL A 314 24.11 -6.32 -3.26
C VAL A 314 24.45 -5.01 -3.98
N THR A 315 24.90 -5.10 -5.23
CA THR A 315 25.31 -3.92 -6.00
C THR A 315 24.13 -3.02 -6.36
N MET A 316 23.00 -3.62 -6.76
CA MET A 316 21.77 -2.91 -7.10
C MET A 316 21.17 -2.25 -5.87
N HIS A 317 21.03 -2.99 -4.75
CA HIS A 317 20.55 -2.43 -3.50
C HIS A 317 21.45 -1.32 -2.98
N THR A 318 22.78 -1.46 -3.08
CA THR A 318 23.72 -0.42 -2.64
C THR A 318 23.52 0.88 -3.43
N ALA A 319 23.43 0.79 -4.78
CA ALA A 319 23.24 1.96 -5.63
C ALA A 319 21.90 2.64 -5.36
N THR A 320 20.81 1.87 -5.32
CA THR A 320 19.46 2.39 -5.07
C THR A 320 19.34 3.03 -3.69
N LYS A 321 19.84 2.38 -2.63
CA LYS A 321 19.81 2.90 -1.26
C LYS A 321 20.65 4.17 -1.10
N TYR A 322 21.82 4.23 -1.75
CA TYR A 322 22.64 5.44 -1.75
C TYR A 322 21.89 6.62 -2.38
N ILE A 323 21.32 6.45 -3.57
CA ILE A 323 20.56 7.51 -4.26
C ILE A 323 19.39 7.96 -3.39
N TYR A 324 18.67 7.01 -2.80
CA TYR A 324 17.57 7.28 -1.89
C TYR A 324 18.02 8.15 -0.69
N LEU A 325 19.07 7.74 0.04
CA LEU A 325 19.60 8.51 1.17
C LEU A 325 20.16 9.88 0.73
N LEU A 326 20.73 9.96 -0.47
CA LEU A 326 21.23 11.21 -1.02
C LEU A 326 20.11 12.21 -1.31
N ASN A 327 18.95 11.73 -1.76
CA ASN A 327 17.73 12.54 -1.96
C ASN A 327 17.09 13.00 -0.64
N ILE A 328 17.41 12.33 0.47
CA ILE A 328 16.98 12.70 1.83
C ILE A 328 17.88 13.77 2.43
N PHE A 329 19.19 13.49 2.51
CA PHE A 329 20.11 14.33 3.29
C PHE A 329 20.70 15.49 2.49
N GLU A 330 20.72 15.42 1.15
CA GLU A 330 21.48 16.29 0.22
C GLU A 330 23.02 16.32 0.46
N ASN A 331 23.46 15.92 1.65
CA ASN A 331 24.83 15.77 2.09
C ASN A 331 25.33 14.36 1.79
N ASN A 332 26.33 14.30 0.92
CA ASN A 332 26.93 13.06 0.47
C ASN A 332 27.61 12.25 1.58
N GLU A 333 28.29 12.92 2.54
CA GLU A 333 28.97 12.23 3.65
C GLU A 333 27.96 11.62 4.61
N GLN A 334 26.89 12.35 4.95
CA GLN A 334 25.82 11.82 5.80
C GLN A 334 25.13 10.63 5.14
N ALA A 335 24.74 10.73 3.86
CA ALA A 335 24.15 9.61 3.12
C ALA A 335 25.08 8.39 3.06
N THR A 336 26.39 8.63 2.87
CA THR A 336 27.39 7.55 2.85
C THR A 336 27.53 6.86 4.20
N ASN A 337 27.62 7.63 5.29
CA ASN A 337 27.80 7.08 6.62
C ASN A 337 26.57 6.27 7.06
N LYS A 338 25.36 6.79 6.82
CA LYS A 338 24.11 6.05 7.09
C LYS A 338 24.01 4.76 6.27
N LEU A 339 24.43 4.79 5.00
CA LEU A 339 24.45 3.58 4.18
C LEU A 339 25.45 2.53 4.71
N ILE A 340 26.63 2.96 5.16
CA ILE A 340 27.64 2.08 5.75
C ILE A 340 27.11 1.46 7.04
N GLU A 341 26.49 2.26 7.91
CA GLU A 341 25.87 1.80 9.15
C GLU A 341 24.79 0.73 8.87
N TYR A 342 23.88 1.00 7.94
CA TYR A 342 22.81 0.09 7.56
C TYR A 342 23.32 -1.23 6.97
N ASN A 343 24.44 -1.20 6.23
CA ASN A 343 24.99 -2.38 5.54
C ASN A 343 26.18 -3.00 6.29
N LYS A 344 26.30 -2.78 7.61
CA LYS A 344 27.41 -3.31 8.42
C LYS A 344 27.61 -4.82 8.25
N ASN A 345 26.53 -5.60 8.29
CA ASN A 345 26.57 -7.06 8.11
C ASN A 345 27.13 -7.46 6.71
N ILE A 346 26.78 -6.71 5.66
CA ILE A 346 27.29 -6.93 4.30
C ILE A 346 28.77 -6.55 4.19
N ILE A 347 29.21 -5.51 4.92
CA ILE A 347 30.58 -5.01 4.91
C ILE A 347 31.52 -5.92 5.73
N GLU A 348 30.99 -6.61 6.74
CA GLU A 348 31.74 -7.59 7.54
C GLU A 348 31.91 -8.94 6.79
N ASP A 349 31.00 -9.25 5.87
CA ASP A 349 31.12 -10.40 4.98
C ASP A 349 32.22 -10.18 3.92
N LYS A 350 33.24 -11.04 3.95
CA LYS A 350 34.40 -10.96 3.04
C LYS A 350 34.05 -11.16 1.56
N GLU A 351 32.96 -11.85 1.24
CA GLU A 351 32.50 -12.06 -0.13
C GLU A 351 31.65 -10.89 -0.63
N ARG A 352 30.82 -10.30 0.23
CA ARG A 352 29.87 -9.26 -0.14
C ARG A 352 30.44 -7.84 -0.01
N ALA A 353 31.41 -7.62 0.88
CA ALA A 353 32.02 -6.31 1.08
C ALA A 353 32.65 -5.71 -0.20
N PRO A 354 33.38 -6.46 -1.04
CA PRO A 354 33.87 -5.95 -2.32
C PRO A 354 32.75 -5.43 -3.23
N LEU A 355 31.62 -6.15 -3.30
CA LEU A 355 30.46 -5.78 -4.10
C LEU A 355 29.89 -4.43 -3.65
N PHE A 356 29.73 -4.26 -2.32
CA PHE A 356 29.25 -3.02 -1.72
C PHE A 356 30.15 -1.83 -2.04
N TRP A 357 31.47 -1.92 -1.76
CA TRP A 357 32.38 -0.78 -1.93
C TRP A 357 32.50 -0.35 -3.39
N ILE A 358 32.57 -1.31 -4.31
CA ILE A 358 32.66 -1.02 -5.75
C ILE A 358 31.35 -0.38 -6.26
N ALA A 359 30.19 -0.92 -5.84
CA ALA A 359 28.90 -0.36 -6.23
C ALA A 359 28.71 1.07 -5.70
N LEU A 360 29.04 1.30 -4.42
CA LEU A 360 28.97 2.62 -3.79
C LEU A 360 29.89 3.62 -4.49
N ALA A 361 31.13 3.24 -4.79
CA ALA A 361 32.06 4.11 -5.51
C ALA A 361 31.56 4.44 -6.92
N ASN A 362 31.03 3.44 -7.62
CA ASN A 362 30.50 3.63 -8.96
C ASN A 362 29.33 4.63 -8.99
N VAL A 363 28.32 4.44 -8.12
CA VAL A 363 27.17 5.33 -8.07
C VAL A 363 27.54 6.74 -7.60
N GLN A 364 28.44 6.88 -6.62
CA GLN A 364 28.90 8.20 -6.20
C GLN A 364 29.62 8.93 -7.32
N TRP A 365 30.44 8.23 -8.11
CA TRP A 365 31.08 8.80 -9.28
C TRP A 365 30.04 9.24 -10.31
N ASP A 366 29.02 8.42 -10.58
CA ASP A 366 27.94 8.73 -11.54
C ASP A 366 27.13 9.97 -11.16
N TYR A 367 27.11 10.34 -9.88
CA TYR A 367 26.48 11.56 -9.37
C TYR A 367 27.45 12.73 -9.18
N GLY A 368 28.72 12.55 -9.53
CA GLY A 368 29.76 13.57 -9.37
C GLY A 368 30.13 13.82 -7.90
N ARG A 369 29.99 12.84 -7.02
CA ARG A 369 30.14 12.95 -5.55
C ARG A 369 30.99 11.82 -4.91
N LEU A 370 31.90 11.20 -5.65
CA LEU A 370 32.80 10.17 -5.10
C LEU A 370 33.66 10.69 -3.94
N LEU A 371 33.54 10.03 -2.78
CA LEU A 371 34.39 10.29 -1.62
C LEU A 371 35.74 9.55 -1.75
N LYS A 372 36.80 10.18 -1.23
CA LYS A 372 38.17 9.66 -1.33
C LYS A 372 38.32 8.29 -0.67
N ASN A 373 37.82 8.13 0.56
CA ASN A 373 37.86 6.87 1.32
C ASN A 373 37.07 5.74 0.61
N VAL A 374 35.92 6.06 0.03
CA VAL A 374 35.10 5.10 -0.74
C VAL A 374 35.84 4.66 -2.01
N LYS A 375 36.46 5.61 -2.72
CA LYS A 375 37.30 5.33 -3.89
C LYS A 375 38.46 4.40 -3.55
N GLU A 376 39.20 4.70 -2.49
CA GLU A 376 40.36 3.90 -2.06
C GLU A 376 39.96 2.46 -1.73
N LYS A 377 38.89 2.26 -0.96
CA LYS A 377 38.36 0.93 -0.65
C LYS A 377 37.90 0.17 -1.89
N ALA A 378 37.19 0.82 -2.80
CA ALA A 378 36.74 0.19 -4.04
C ALA A 378 37.91 -0.24 -4.93
N ILE A 379 38.94 0.61 -5.08
CA ILE A 379 40.16 0.27 -5.84
C ILE A 379 40.89 -0.91 -5.19
N GLN A 380 41.03 -0.89 -3.86
CA GLN A 380 41.63 -2.01 -3.12
C GLN A 380 40.87 -3.31 -3.35
N CYS A 381 39.53 -3.29 -3.34
CA CYS A 381 38.70 -4.45 -3.61
C CYS A 381 38.88 -4.98 -5.05
N ILE A 382 38.98 -4.08 -6.04
CA ILE A 382 39.24 -4.46 -7.44
C ILE A 382 40.63 -5.08 -7.59
N GLU A 383 41.64 -4.57 -6.88
CA GLU A 383 43.02 -5.04 -6.97
C GLU A 383 43.27 -6.35 -6.22
N SER A 384 42.56 -6.60 -5.11
CA SER A 384 42.67 -7.88 -4.39
C SER A 384 42.14 -9.06 -5.20
N GLY A 385 41.19 -8.84 -6.12
CA GLY A 385 40.76 -9.80 -7.16
C GLY A 385 40.00 -11.05 -6.69
N ASP A 386 40.15 -11.47 -5.43
CA ASP A 386 39.53 -12.68 -4.89
C ASP A 386 37.99 -12.59 -4.95
N LYS A 387 37.36 -13.64 -5.51
CA LYS A 387 35.89 -13.82 -5.66
C LYS A 387 35.14 -12.89 -6.63
N ILE A 388 35.80 -11.90 -7.24
CA ILE A 388 35.22 -11.02 -8.28
C ILE A 388 35.87 -11.18 -9.67
N GLU A 389 36.77 -12.16 -9.82
CA GLU A 389 37.52 -12.44 -11.06
C GLU A 389 36.60 -12.65 -12.29
N LYS A 390 35.40 -13.20 -12.09
CA LYS A 390 34.41 -13.38 -13.17
C LYS A 390 34.02 -12.07 -13.88
N TRP A 391 34.17 -10.93 -13.21
CA TRP A 391 33.85 -9.59 -13.73
C TRP A 391 35.08 -8.72 -14.04
N LYS A 392 36.29 -9.29 -14.10
CA LYS A 392 37.55 -8.54 -14.29
C LYS A 392 37.51 -7.49 -15.39
N LYS A 393 36.95 -7.82 -16.56
CA LYS A 393 36.84 -6.89 -17.69
C LYS A 393 35.94 -5.68 -17.41
N GLU A 394 34.86 -5.88 -16.65
CA GLU A 394 33.94 -4.81 -16.26
C GLU A 394 34.58 -3.95 -15.17
N LEU A 395 35.21 -4.59 -14.17
CA LEU A 395 35.87 -3.90 -13.06
C LEU A 395 37.08 -3.08 -13.48
N GLU A 396 37.82 -3.49 -14.52
CA GLU A 396 38.87 -2.66 -15.11
C GLU A 396 38.32 -1.35 -15.71
N LYS A 397 37.13 -1.38 -16.30
CA LYS A 397 36.46 -0.17 -16.78
C LYS A 397 36.04 0.71 -15.61
N VAL A 398 35.48 0.11 -14.56
CA VAL A 398 35.11 0.83 -13.32
C VAL A 398 36.36 1.45 -12.68
N LYS A 399 37.47 0.73 -12.56
CA LYS A 399 38.73 1.25 -12.03
C LYS A 399 39.26 2.45 -12.83
N LYS A 400 39.24 2.37 -14.16
CA LYS A 400 39.59 3.51 -15.03
C LYS A 400 38.65 4.69 -14.82
N LYS A 401 37.34 4.43 -14.73
CA LYS A 401 36.30 5.42 -14.43
C LYS A 401 36.55 6.13 -13.09
N LEU A 402 36.75 5.40 -11.99
CA LEU A 402 37.00 5.94 -10.65
C LEU A 402 38.30 6.78 -10.56
N ASN A 403 39.28 6.50 -11.43
CA ASN A 403 40.53 7.26 -11.53
C ASN A 403 40.48 8.47 -12.46
N SER A 404 39.44 8.58 -13.29
CA SER A 404 39.25 9.72 -14.16
C SER A 404 38.72 10.95 -13.40
N LYS A 405 38.76 12.11 -14.06
CA LYS A 405 38.17 13.34 -13.53
C LYS A 405 36.67 13.11 -13.31
N GLN A 406 36.24 13.36 -12.09
CA GLN A 406 34.85 13.19 -11.66
C GLN A 406 33.92 14.10 -12.47
N PRO A 407 32.72 13.62 -12.86
CA PRO A 407 31.76 14.43 -13.60
C PRO A 407 31.21 15.55 -12.72
N ALA A 408 30.52 16.50 -13.36
CA ALA A 408 29.82 17.55 -12.64
C ALA A 408 28.79 16.96 -11.68
N LYS A 409 28.61 17.60 -10.51
CA LYS A 409 27.64 17.17 -9.52
C LYS A 409 26.24 17.18 -10.14
N LYS A 410 25.58 16.03 -10.17
CA LYS A 410 24.18 15.95 -10.59
C LYS A 410 23.30 16.70 -9.58
N LYS A 411 22.24 17.34 -10.10
CA LYS A 411 21.18 17.93 -9.29
C LYS A 411 20.46 16.80 -8.56
N ILE A 412 20.19 17.02 -7.29
CA ILE A 412 19.43 16.10 -6.43
C ILE A 412 18.05 16.74 -6.28
N GLU A 413 17.00 15.94 -6.48
CA GLU A 413 15.64 16.36 -6.18
C GLU A 413 15.34 16.00 -4.72
N LYS A 414 14.82 16.97 -3.97
CA LYS A 414 14.38 16.73 -2.61
C LYS A 414 13.06 15.97 -2.67
N ILE A 415 13.08 14.71 -2.25
CA ILE A 415 11.93 13.81 -2.39
C ILE A 415 10.97 13.92 -1.20
N ILE A 416 11.45 14.31 -0.01
CA ILE A 416 10.65 14.17 1.21
C ILE A 416 10.27 15.54 1.79
N LYS A 417 8.98 15.86 1.68
CA LYS A 417 8.32 16.85 2.54
C LYS A 417 7.50 16.08 3.57
N LEU A 418 8.04 15.97 4.78
CA LEU A 418 7.35 15.27 5.88
C LEU A 418 6.10 16.07 6.28
N LYS A 419 4.98 15.37 6.44
CA LYS A 419 3.78 15.92 7.06
C LYS A 419 4.02 16.07 8.56
N THR A 420 3.80 17.28 9.05
CA THR A 420 3.89 17.62 10.47
C THR A 420 2.52 18.03 10.96
N PRO A 421 2.05 17.57 12.13
CA PRO A 421 0.69 17.85 12.57
C PRO A 421 0.47 19.35 12.76
N ASN A 422 -0.66 19.84 12.27
CA ASN A 422 -1.15 21.20 12.46
C ASN A 422 -1.73 21.40 13.87
N TRP A 423 -2.25 20.32 14.48
CA TRP A 423 -2.93 20.33 15.77
C TRP A 423 -2.37 19.29 16.72
N LYS A 424 -2.68 19.41 18.01
CA LYS A 424 -2.24 18.48 19.06
C LYS A 424 -3.36 17.50 19.41
N LYS A 425 -2.98 16.33 19.91
CA LYS A 425 -3.92 15.38 20.51
C LYS A 425 -4.73 16.08 21.62
N GLY A 426 -6.04 15.88 21.60
CA GLY A 426 -7.01 16.53 22.47
C GLY A 426 -7.59 17.83 21.92
N ASP A 427 -7.01 18.43 20.87
CA ASP A 427 -7.54 19.68 20.32
C ASP A 427 -8.94 19.48 19.74
N ILE A 428 -9.85 20.36 20.16
CA ILE A 428 -11.20 20.49 19.61
C ILE A 428 -11.18 21.66 18.63
N LEU A 429 -11.53 21.36 17.39
CA LEU A 429 -11.48 22.25 16.26
C LEU A 429 -12.90 22.70 15.92
N LEU A 430 -13.12 24.01 15.95
CA LEU A 430 -14.29 24.64 15.37
C LEU A 430 -14.05 24.81 13.87
N TYR A 431 -14.81 24.08 13.06
CA TYR A 431 -14.69 24.09 11.60
C TYR A 431 -15.94 24.73 10.99
N GLN A 432 -15.78 25.62 10.02
CA GLN A 432 -16.90 26.23 9.30
C GLN A 432 -17.01 25.70 7.88
N ILE A 433 -18.21 25.24 7.51
CA ILE A 433 -18.53 24.70 6.18
C ILE A 433 -18.57 25.85 5.17
N ARG A 434 -17.61 25.89 4.24
CA ARG A 434 -17.43 26.99 3.27
C ARG A 434 -17.15 26.53 1.84
N ASN A 435 -17.28 25.25 1.54
CA ASN A 435 -17.15 24.74 0.18
C ASN A 435 -18.18 25.42 -0.73
N LYS A 436 -17.69 25.99 -1.83
CA LYS A 436 -18.50 26.77 -2.79
C LYS A 436 -19.57 25.91 -3.47
N GLU A 437 -19.35 24.61 -3.59
CA GLU A 437 -20.31 23.66 -4.16
C GLU A 437 -21.50 23.42 -3.22
N LEU A 438 -21.32 23.66 -1.92
CA LEU A 438 -22.35 23.52 -0.89
C LEU A 438 -23.14 24.81 -0.63
N LYS A 439 -22.99 25.87 -1.44
CA LYS A 439 -23.63 27.18 -1.20
C LYS A 439 -25.15 27.13 -0.99
N GLU A 440 -25.82 26.27 -1.76
CA GLU A 440 -27.27 26.10 -1.69
C GLU A 440 -27.69 25.11 -0.58
N HIS A 441 -26.72 24.45 0.07
CA HIS A 441 -27.00 23.52 1.15
C HIS A 441 -27.36 24.26 2.43
N LYS A 442 -28.38 23.75 3.16
CA LYS A 442 -28.89 24.36 4.41
C LYS A 442 -27.85 24.57 5.52
N TRP A 443 -26.71 23.90 5.42
CA TRP A 443 -25.61 23.95 6.39
C TRP A 443 -24.39 24.74 5.92
N TYR A 444 -24.48 25.38 4.77
CA TYR A 444 -23.48 26.35 4.34
C TYR A 444 -23.32 27.46 5.40
N ASN A 445 -22.07 27.88 5.64
CA ASN A 445 -21.67 28.83 6.69
C ASN A 445 -21.97 28.40 8.15
N LYS A 446 -22.43 27.17 8.40
CA LYS A 446 -22.60 26.66 9.76
C LYS A 446 -21.28 26.11 10.31
N TYR A 447 -21.22 25.99 11.63
CA TYR A 447 -20.09 25.46 12.37
C TYR A 447 -20.33 24.02 12.79
N VAL A 448 -19.25 23.24 12.79
CA VAL A 448 -19.19 21.87 13.30
C VAL A 448 -17.97 21.73 14.22
N LEU A 449 -17.93 20.65 15.00
CA LEU A 449 -16.82 20.36 15.90
C LEU A 449 -16.12 19.08 15.52
N LEU A 450 -14.80 19.16 15.41
CA LEU A 450 -13.90 18.03 15.25
C LEU A 450 -13.04 17.88 16.50
N GLN A 451 -12.56 16.68 16.80
CA GLN A 451 -11.55 16.47 17.83
C GLN A 451 -10.40 15.64 17.30
N VAL A 452 -9.18 16.10 17.56
CA VAL A 452 -7.95 15.36 17.27
C VAL A 452 -7.75 14.31 18.35
N ILE A 453 -8.02 13.05 18.00
CA ILE A 453 -7.94 11.94 18.96
C ILE A 453 -6.58 11.27 18.99
N GLY A 454 -5.74 11.49 17.98
CA GLY A 454 -4.38 10.97 17.94
C GLY A 454 -3.64 11.33 16.66
N MET A 455 -2.46 10.76 16.52
CA MET A 455 -1.63 10.87 15.32
C MET A 455 -1.42 9.48 14.73
N LYS A 456 -1.41 9.40 13.40
CA LYS A 456 -0.92 8.25 12.66
C LYS A 456 0.49 8.56 12.18
N LYS A 457 1.43 7.68 12.52
CA LYS A 457 2.77 7.67 11.93
C LYS A 457 2.75 6.80 10.69
N THR A 458 3.18 7.34 9.57
CA THR A 458 3.38 6.60 8.32
C THR A 458 4.85 6.71 7.95
N GLU A 459 5.57 5.59 8.01
CA GLU A 459 6.98 5.52 7.62
C GLU A 459 7.12 5.87 6.13
N ILE A 460 7.91 6.90 5.82
CA ILE A 460 8.18 7.32 4.44
C ILE A 460 9.50 6.72 3.95
N SER A 461 10.38 6.37 4.90
CA SER A 461 11.66 5.73 4.63
C SER A 461 11.73 4.32 5.16
N TYR A 462 11.95 3.37 4.25
CA TYR A 462 12.25 1.98 4.62
C TYR A 462 13.66 1.81 5.20
N LEU A 463 14.57 2.78 5.03
CA LEU A 463 15.92 2.74 5.60
C LEU A 463 16.02 3.46 6.95
N LEU A 464 15.14 4.44 7.18
CA LEU A 464 15.16 5.31 8.35
C LEU A 464 13.72 5.56 8.84
N PRO A 465 12.97 4.48 9.17
CA PRO A 465 11.54 4.58 9.49
C PRO A 465 11.26 5.47 10.71
N ASP A 466 12.19 5.51 11.68
CA ASP A 466 12.07 6.33 12.89
C ASP A 466 12.48 7.80 12.70
N GLU A 467 13.27 8.11 11.67
CA GLU A 467 13.73 9.49 11.43
C GLU A 467 12.87 10.19 10.37
N PHE A 468 12.26 9.45 9.44
CA PHE A 468 11.50 9.98 8.30
C PHE A 468 10.12 9.32 8.21
N TYR A 469 9.18 9.88 8.97
CA TYR A 469 7.78 9.50 8.95
C TYR A 469 6.88 10.73 8.79
N ASP A 470 5.75 10.55 8.13
CA ASP A 470 4.64 11.49 8.18
C ASP A 470 3.89 11.31 9.50
N GLU A 471 3.53 12.42 10.14
CA GLU A 471 2.51 12.41 11.20
C GLU A 471 1.26 13.12 10.72
N GLU A 472 0.14 12.39 10.74
CA GLU A 472 -1.16 12.87 10.30
C GLU A 472 -2.17 12.82 11.44
N GLU A 473 -3.04 13.82 11.50
CA GLU A 473 -4.05 13.95 12.53
C GLU A 473 -5.20 12.96 12.32
N ILE A 474 -5.53 12.22 13.37
CA ILE A 474 -6.71 11.37 13.43
C ILE A 474 -7.82 12.19 14.08
N ILE A 475 -8.90 12.45 13.34
CA ILE A 475 -10.02 13.27 13.78
C ILE A 475 -11.33 12.49 13.89
N VAL A 476 -12.20 12.92 14.80
CA VAL A 476 -13.61 12.51 14.90
C VAL A 476 -14.52 13.72 14.77
N LEU A 477 -15.77 13.49 14.36
CA LEU A 477 -16.81 14.51 14.23
C LEU A 477 -17.81 14.39 15.39
N TYR A 478 -18.25 15.51 15.96
CA TYR A 478 -19.34 15.53 16.93
C TYR A 478 -20.72 15.64 16.26
N ASN A 479 -21.75 15.13 16.92
CA ASN A 479 -23.17 15.25 16.54
C ASN A 479 -23.74 16.66 16.74
N TRP A 480 -22.99 17.72 16.41
CA TRP A 480 -23.39 19.10 16.64
C TRP A 480 -23.22 19.97 15.40
N ILE A 481 -24.19 20.86 15.19
CA ILE A 481 -24.13 21.94 14.21
C ILE A 481 -24.68 23.24 14.80
N GLY A 482 -24.03 24.37 14.51
CA GLY A 482 -24.46 25.66 15.04
C GLY A 482 -24.26 26.85 14.10
N ASN A 483 -25.02 27.92 14.36
CA ASN A 483 -24.85 29.20 13.67
C ASN A 483 -23.68 30.03 14.20
N HIS A 484 -23.28 29.74 15.43
CA HIS A 484 -22.25 30.46 16.17
C HIS A 484 -21.30 29.45 16.85
N GLN A 485 -20.21 29.96 17.42
CA GLN A 485 -19.32 29.13 18.23
C GLN A 485 -20.10 28.53 19.42
N ILE A 486 -19.90 27.23 19.67
CA ILE A 486 -20.53 26.51 20.79
C ILE A 486 -20.08 27.07 22.16
N ASP A 487 -20.95 26.98 23.16
CA ASP A 487 -20.53 27.07 24.57
C ASP A 487 -19.66 25.85 24.94
N LEU A 488 -18.46 26.12 25.46
CA LEU A 488 -17.48 25.09 25.81
C LEU A 488 -18.00 24.08 26.84
N ASN A 489 -18.96 24.48 27.70
CA ASN A 489 -19.54 23.60 28.71
C ASN A 489 -20.43 22.51 28.08
N LYS A 490 -21.14 22.85 26.99
CA LYS A 490 -22.03 21.93 26.27
C LYS A 490 -21.29 20.83 25.51
N ILE A 491 -19.98 20.99 25.25
CA ILE A 491 -19.19 20.00 24.51
C ILE A 491 -19.22 18.63 25.21
N SER A 492 -19.25 18.63 26.55
CA SER A 492 -19.27 17.38 27.34
C SER A 492 -20.53 16.53 27.15
N GLU A 493 -21.61 17.12 26.63
CA GLU A 493 -22.89 16.44 26.37
C GLU A 493 -22.98 15.87 24.95
N LEU A 494 -22.04 16.24 24.07
CA LEU A 494 -22.02 15.82 22.69
C LEU A 494 -21.46 14.41 22.52
N LYS A 495 -21.92 13.73 21.48
CA LYS A 495 -21.47 12.39 21.08
C LYS A 495 -20.69 12.48 19.78
N THR A 496 -19.62 11.70 19.69
CA THR A 496 -18.89 11.51 18.43
C THR A 496 -19.70 10.64 17.47
N ILE A 497 -19.65 10.94 16.18
CA ILE A 497 -20.40 10.27 15.12
C ILE A 497 -19.48 9.77 14.01
N PHE A 498 -19.96 8.78 13.27
CA PHE A 498 -19.26 8.25 12.10
C PHE A 498 -19.18 9.29 10.98
N PHE A 499 -18.08 9.33 10.24
CA PHE A 499 -18.07 10.07 8.98
C PHE A 499 -18.87 9.31 7.92
N LYS A 500 -18.56 8.01 7.74
CA LYS A 500 -19.19 7.17 6.71
C LYS A 500 -19.73 5.86 7.27
N ASP A 501 -20.78 5.41 6.62
CA ASP A 501 -21.51 4.18 6.94
C ASP A 501 -22.00 3.63 5.59
N GLU A 502 -21.16 2.81 4.95
CA GLU A 502 -21.37 2.37 3.56
C GLU A 502 -21.68 0.87 3.53
N GLU A 503 -22.80 0.51 2.87
CA GLU A 503 -23.08 -0.89 2.55
C GLU A 503 -22.20 -1.28 1.34
N LYS A 504 -21.15 -2.06 1.59
CA LYS A 504 -20.31 -2.62 0.52
C LYS A 504 -20.82 -4.00 0.12
N ILE A 505 -20.34 -4.49 -1.01
CA ILE A 505 -20.65 -5.84 -1.49
C ILE A 505 -20.32 -6.94 -0.47
N TYR A 506 -19.39 -6.67 0.46
CA TYR A 506 -18.93 -7.56 1.52
C TYR A 506 -19.51 -7.23 2.91
N GLY A 507 -20.50 -6.35 2.99
CA GLY A 507 -21.15 -5.93 4.22
C GLY A 507 -20.89 -4.48 4.59
N ARG A 508 -21.50 -4.06 5.70
CA ARG A 508 -21.49 -2.70 6.20
C ARG A 508 -20.11 -2.30 6.74
N GLU A 509 -19.53 -1.23 6.19
CA GLU A 509 -18.26 -0.65 6.62
C GLU A 509 -18.53 0.65 7.39
N LEU A 510 -18.23 0.65 8.70
CA LEU A 510 -18.37 1.82 9.57
C LEU A 510 -17.03 2.56 9.68
N LYS A 511 -16.99 3.83 9.29
CA LYS A 511 -15.79 4.67 9.32
C LYS A 511 -15.97 5.77 10.37
N PHE A 512 -15.36 5.55 11.54
CA PHE A 512 -15.57 6.40 12.72
C PHE A 512 -14.64 7.61 12.76
N PHE A 513 -13.44 7.51 12.19
CA PHE A 513 -12.43 8.57 12.23
C PHE A 513 -11.77 8.77 10.87
N GLY A 514 -11.32 10.00 10.63
CA GLY A 514 -10.65 10.43 9.42
C GLY A 514 -9.19 10.77 9.67
N LEU A 515 -8.33 10.46 8.69
CA LEU A 515 -7.03 11.11 8.55
C LEU A 515 -7.28 12.40 7.79
N TYR A 516 -6.96 13.52 8.41
CA TYR A 516 -7.18 14.83 7.81
C TYR A 516 -5.97 15.71 8.11
N HIS A 517 -5.05 15.71 7.17
CA HIS A 517 -3.88 16.56 7.19
C HIS A 517 -4.02 17.63 6.11
N LEU A 518 -3.83 18.89 6.48
CA LEU A 518 -3.84 20.02 5.56
C LEU A 518 -2.43 20.60 5.46
N SER A 519 -1.97 20.88 4.25
CA SER A 519 -0.76 21.66 4.02
C SER A 519 -0.95 23.12 4.45
N GLU A 520 0.16 23.85 4.61
CA GLU A 520 0.13 25.29 4.92
C GLU A 520 -0.70 26.12 3.92
N GLU A 521 -0.76 25.71 2.65
CA GLU A 521 -1.56 26.38 1.63
C GLU A 521 -3.05 26.06 1.76
N GLU A 522 -3.39 24.82 2.12
CA GLU A 522 -4.77 24.39 2.31
C GLU A 522 -5.37 24.95 3.61
N LEU A 523 -4.56 25.10 4.67
CA LEU A 523 -4.96 25.76 5.91
C LEU A 523 -5.46 27.20 5.67
N LYS A 524 -4.90 27.90 4.67
CA LYS A 524 -5.35 29.26 4.29
C LYS A 524 -6.71 29.27 3.60
N LYS A 525 -7.18 28.12 3.08
CA LYS A 525 -8.44 27.98 2.35
C LYS A 525 -9.60 27.57 3.26
N VAL A 526 -9.31 26.95 4.41
CA VAL A 526 -10.33 26.50 5.37
C VAL A 526 -10.53 27.52 6.49
N SER A 527 -11.71 27.48 7.10
CA SER A 527 -11.99 28.24 8.32
C SER A 527 -12.05 27.27 9.50
N ILE A 528 -10.90 27.08 10.14
CA ILE A 528 -10.75 26.18 11.29
C ILE A 528 -10.00 26.87 12.42
N LYS A 529 -10.45 26.65 13.66
CA LYS A 529 -9.85 27.24 14.87
C LYS A 529 -9.84 26.23 16.01
N VAL A 530 -8.73 26.13 16.73
CA VAL A 530 -8.68 25.39 18.01
C VAL A 530 -9.43 26.20 19.07
N ILE A 531 -10.44 25.60 19.71
CA ILE A 531 -11.28 26.27 20.72
C ILE A 531 -11.08 25.73 22.14
N LYS A 532 -10.58 24.49 22.27
CA LYS A 532 -10.31 23.82 23.56
C LYS A 532 -9.31 22.70 23.31
N ASN A 533 -8.51 22.33 24.31
CA ASN A 533 -7.82 21.04 24.35
C ASN A 533 -8.47 20.20 25.45
N ASP A 534 -8.97 19.02 25.09
CA ASP A 534 -9.65 18.10 25.99
C ASP A 534 -9.09 16.68 25.84
N MET A 535 -8.27 16.30 26.82
CA MET A 535 -7.64 14.98 26.87
C MET A 535 -8.52 13.91 27.54
N ASN A 536 -9.58 14.32 28.24
CA ASN A 536 -10.39 13.40 29.06
C ASN A 536 -11.45 12.67 28.22
N ASN A 537 -11.89 13.26 27.11
CA ASN A 537 -12.89 12.68 26.21
C ASN A 537 -12.28 11.93 25.01
N LEU A 538 -11.02 11.52 25.13
CA LEU A 538 -10.30 10.80 24.10
C LEU A 538 -10.67 9.32 24.17
N ASN A 539 -11.76 8.92 23.53
CA ASN A 539 -12.21 7.52 23.51
C ASN A 539 -11.31 6.60 22.65
N THR A 540 -10.00 6.80 22.74
CA THR A 540 -8.96 6.35 21.81
C THR A 540 -8.66 4.86 21.85
N LYS A 541 -8.81 4.21 23.01
CA LYS A 541 -8.70 2.74 23.11
C LYS A 541 -9.91 2.08 22.45
N GLU A 542 -11.14 2.44 22.84
CA GLU A 542 -12.37 1.90 22.26
C GLU A 542 -12.48 2.13 20.75
N LEU A 543 -12.09 3.30 20.26
CA LEU A 543 -12.17 3.62 18.83
C LEU A 543 -11.15 2.86 17.97
N LYS A 544 -9.90 2.72 18.43
CA LYS A 544 -8.89 1.87 17.74
C LYS A 544 -9.26 0.39 17.77
N LEU A 545 -9.96 -0.03 18.83
CA LEU A 545 -10.46 -1.39 19.01
C LEU A 545 -11.63 -1.68 18.05
N MET A 546 -12.61 -0.79 17.93
CA MET A 546 -13.86 -1.06 17.21
C MET A 546 -13.82 -0.80 15.70
N TYR A 547 -12.95 0.10 15.19
CA TYR A 547 -12.97 0.50 13.78
C TYR A 547 -11.57 0.49 13.17
N PRO A 548 -11.14 -0.61 12.52
CA PRO A 548 -9.78 -0.72 11.97
C PRO A 548 -9.57 0.07 10.66
N PHE A 549 -10.63 0.63 10.08
CA PHE A 549 -10.57 1.32 8.79
C PHE A 549 -10.59 2.84 8.95
N MET A 550 -9.45 3.46 8.62
CA MET A 550 -9.31 4.91 8.48
C MET A 550 -9.64 5.32 7.05
N TYR A 551 -10.27 6.47 6.89
CA TYR A 551 -10.38 7.12 5.58
C TYR A 551 -9.50 8.36 5.54
N ILE A 552 -8.76 8.53 4.45
CA ILE A 552 -8.01 9.77 4.19
C ILE A 552 -8.97 10.74 3.52
N TYR A 553 -9.21 11.89 4.15
CA TYR A 553 -10.02 12.93 3.58
C TYR A 553 -9.13 13.98 2.93
N HIS A 554 -9.43 14.29 1.68
CA HIS A 554 -8.88 15.45 0.99
C HIS A 554 -9.77 16.68 1.26
N LEU A 555 -9.20 17.87 1.13
CA LEU A 555 -9.91 19.14 1.32
C LEU A 555 -11.23 19.19 0.54
N ASP A 556 -11.21 18.72 -0.71
CA ASP A 556 -12.35 18.83 -1.63
C ASP A 556 -13.54 17.95 -1.21
N ASP A 557 -13.28 16.78 -0.60
CA ASP A 557 -14.29 15.78 -0.24
C ASP A 557 -14.71 15.85 1.24
N PHE A 558 -13.92 16.52 2.09
CA PHE A 558 -14.10 16.47 3.53
C PHE A 558 -15.42 17.09 3.99
N GLU A 559 -15.80 18.24 3.42
CA GLU A 559 -17.05 18.89 3.79
C GLU A 559 -18.28 18.07 3.36
N PHE A 560 -18.23 17.39 2.21
CA PHE A 560 -19.31 16.48 1.80
C PHE A 560 -19.48 15.33 2.79
N ALA A 561 -18.38 14.74 3.27
CA ALA A 561 -18.43 13.69 4.28
C ALA A 561 -19.02 14.18 5.61
N ILE A 562 -18.74 15.43 6.01
CA ILE A 562 -19.38 16.06 7.17
C ILE A 562 -20.88 16.18 6.95
N ILE A 563 -21.32 16.70 5.80
CA ILE A 563 -22.74 16.87 5.48
C ILE A 563 -23.46 15.52 5.53
N GLU A 564 -22.96 14.50 4.85
CA GLU A 564 -23.56 13.15 4.85
C GLU A 564 -23.69 12.59 6.27
N ALA A 565 -22.67 12.80 7.11
CA ALA A 565 -22.68 12.36 8.49
C ALA A 565 -23.77 13.05 9.31
N LEU A 566 -23.87 14.37 9.20
CA LEU A 566 -24.84 15.17 9.94
C LEU A 566 -26.28 14.89 9.47
N GLU A 567 -26.53 14.72 8.17
CA GLU A 567 -27.87 14.40 7.63
C GLU A 567 -28.37 13.05 8.14
N ARG A 568 -27.47 12.09 8.26
CA ARG A 568 -27.79 10.78 8.82
C ARG A 568 -28.17 10.88 10.29
N GLU A 569 -27.43 11.65 11.08
CA GLU A 569 -27.75 11.83 12.51
C GLU A 569 -28.99 12.70 12.73
N GLU A 570 -29.28 13.62 11.81
CA GLU A 570 -30.55 14.35 11.77
C GLU A 570 -31.72 13.39 11.56
N LYS A 571 -31.63 12.49 10.56
CA LYS A 571 -32.65 11.46 10.30
C LYS A 571 -32.84 10.51 11.48
N ARG A 572 -31.79 10.26 12.28
CA ARG A 572 -31.83 9.43 13.49
C ARG A 572 -32.35 10.17 14.73
N GLY A 573 -32.54 11.48 14.66
CA GLY A 573 -32.93 12.31 15.80
C GLY A 573 -31.80 12.53 16.82
N ASN A 574 -30.55 12.27 16.45
CA ASN A 574 -29.38 12.37 17.32
C ASN A 574 -28.60 13.68 17.14
N LEU A 575 -28.90 14.47 16.10
CA LEU A 575 -28.19 15.70 15.80
C LEU A 575 -28.59 16.82 16.77
N VAL A 576 -27.63 17.33 17.52
CA VAL A 576 -27.78 18.52 18.37
C VAL A 576 -27.62 19.76 17.49
N LYS A 577 -28.57 20.69 17.57
CA LYS A 577 -28.55 21.91 16.78
C LYS A 577 -28.65 23.14 17.68
N ASP A 578 -27.64 23.98 17.68
CA ASP A 578 -27.69 25.34 18.24
C ASP A 578 -27.92 26.32 17.07
N LEU A 579 -29.17 26.32 16.56
CA LEU A 579 -29.63 27.14 15.43
C LEU A 579 -29.93 28.58 15.83
#